data_AF-A0AAD4DPI7-F1
#
_entry.id   AF-A0AAD4DPI7-F1
#
_cell.length_a   1.000
_cell.length_b   1.000
_cell.length_c   1.000
_cell.angle_alpha   90.00
_cell.angle_beta   90.00
_cell.angle_gamma   90.00
#
_symmetry.space_group_name_H-M   'P 1'
#
loop_
_entity.id
_entity.type
_entity.pdbx_description
1 polymer ?
#
loop_
_entity_poly.entity_id
_entity_poly.type
_entity_poly.pdbx_seq_one_letter_code
_entity_poly.pdbx_strand_id
1 'polypeptide(L)'
;MLLTYSPIFHRKGCVLVNKPTTLRRHAEANFAGKYQTWAKTSKFDSMLPGDVKDRKAKAMRAQQVINSHLTERKLAERVVPYSDKLFKTAAVEWLIATDQPIQALEHPKFKEMIDVAARATNGVKIPGRKATRAQIMRMFKNHLTKLKATLNVCLCVLLLSVFV
;
A
#
# COMPACT_ATOMS: atom_id res chain seq x y z
N MET A 1 62.02 5.14 36.87
CA MET A 1 62.81 6.35 36.52
C MET A 1 62.19 6.94 35.28
N LEU A 2 61.39 7.99 35.45
CA LEU A 2 61.73 9.42 35.27
C LEU A 2 61.24 9.87 33.89
N LEU A 3 60.10 10.57 33.86
CA LEU A 3 60.01 12.02 33.61
C LEU A 3 59.74 12.26 32.10
N THR A 4 58.84 13.11 31.63
CA THR A 4 58.39 14.40 32.13
C THR A 4 57.01 14.73 31.57
N TYR A 5 56.14 15.17 32.47
CA TYR A 5 55.11 16.16 32.17
C TYR A 5 55.78 17.44 31.66
N SER A 6 55.34 17.99 30.53
CA SER A 6 55.57 19.41 30.23
C SER A 6 54.50 20.00 29.31
N PRO A 7 54.19 21.30 29.50
CA PRO A 7 52.81 21.78 29.43
C PRO A 7 52.65 22.94 28.42
N ILE A 8 51.41 23.47 28.38
CA ILE A 8 51.02 24.79 27.88
C ILE A 8 50.83 24.89 26.36
N PHE A 9 49.56 24.84 25.94
CA PHE A 9 49.07 25.78 24.92
C PHE A 9 47.94 26.62 25.51
N HIS A 10 48.15 27.93 25.45
CA HIS A 10 47.22 28.97 25.87
C HIS A 10 45.82 28.78 25.28
N ARG A 11 44.81 28.86 26.14
CA ARG A 11 43.41 29.09 25.74
C ARG A 11 43.33 30.41 24.96
N LYS A 12 43.00 30.35 23.67
CA LYS A 12 42.04 31.32 23.14
C LYS A 12 40.66 30.76 23.42
N GLY A 13 39.96 31.38 24.37
CA GLY A 13 38.60 31.02 24.74
C GLY A 13 37.66 31.22 23.55
N CYS A 14 37.45 30.16 22.76
CA CYS A 14 36.26 30.05 21.95
C CYS A 14 35.18 29.47 22.87
N VAL A 15 34.16 30.28 23.17
CA VAL A 15 32.98 29.84 23.92
C VAL A 15 32.33 28.72 23.09
N LEU A 16 32.55 27.47 23.51
CA LEU A 16 31.89 26.31 22.95
C LEU A 16 30.42 26.37 23.35
N VAL A 17 29.62 27.03 22.53
CA VAL A 17 28.16 26.92 22.59
C VAL A 17 27.82 25.47 22.29
N ASN A 18 27.28 24.77 23.30
CA ASN A 18 26.91 23.36 23.26
C ASN A 18 25.70 23.12 22.35
N LYS A 19 25.90 23.28 21.04
CA LYS A 19 25.00 22.85 19.99
C LYS A 19 25.72 21.71 19.24
N PRO A 20 25.13 20.51 19.12
CA PRO A 20 25.79 19.35 18.50
C PRO A 20 26.31 19.61 17.08
N THR A 21 25.69 20.53 16.35
CA THR A 21 26.07 20.96 15.00
C THR A 21 27.34 21.81 14.99
N THR A 22 27.63 22.55 16.06
CA THR A 22 28.82 23.40 16.19
C THR A 22 30.08 22.56 16.42
N LEU A 23 29.99 21.50 17.22
CA LEU A 23 31.11 20.59 17.49
C LEU A 23 31.55 19.83 16.24
N ARG A 24 30.61 19.39 15.40
CA ARG A 24 30.94 18.68 14.16
C ARG A 24 31.65 19.58 13.14
N ARG A 25 31.25 20.85 13.02
CA ARG A 25 31.94 21.84 12.17
C ARG A 25 33.32 22.20 12.71
N HIS A 26 33.46 22.32 14.03
CA HIS A 26 34.77 22.57 14.65
C HIS A 26 35.72 21.39 14.46
N ALA A 27 35.21 20.16 14.64
CA ALA A 27 35.94 18.92 14.38
C ALA A 27 36.35 18.79 12.91
N GLU A 28 35.47 19.16 11.98
CA GLU A 28 35.81 19.24 10.56
C GLU A 28 36.94 20.26 10.30
N ALA A 29 36.84 21.47 10.83
CA ALA A 29 37.83 22.52 10.59
C ALA A 29 39.22 22.21 11.14
N ASN A 30 39.32 21.54 12.29
CA ASN A 30 40.60 21.35 12.98
C ASN A 30 41.12 19.91 12.95
N PHE A 31 40.25 18.93 12.75
CA PHE A 31 40.56 17.52 12.97
C PHE A 31 40.03 16.57 11.87
N ALA A 32 39.55 17.08 10.72
CA ALA A 32 38.92 16.27 9.67
C ALA A 32 39.72 15.01 9.31
N GLY A 33 41.01 15.15 8.99
CA GLY A 33 41.83 14.01 8.56
C GLY A 33 41.98 12.91 9.63
N LYS A 34 42.20 13.29 10.89
CA LYS A 34 42.32 12.32 12.00
C LYS A 34 40.97 11.64 12.27
N TYR A 35 39.88 12.40 12.23
CA TYR A 35 38.53 11.88 12.45
C TYR A 35 38.09 10.92 11.35
N GLN A 36 38.36 11.23 10.07
CA GLN A 36 38.04 10.35 8.95
C GLN A 36 38.81 9.03 9.02
N THR A 37 40.10 9.08 9.38
CA THR A 37 40.91 7.86 9.58
C THR A 37 40.37 7.02 10.73
N TRP A 38 40.03 7.65 11.86
CA TRP A 38 39.38 6.95 12.98
C TRP A 38 38.05 6.32 12.56
N ALA A 39 37.19 7.06 11.86
CA ALA A 39 35.88 6.55 11.42
C ALA A 39 36.05 5.31 10.52
N LYS A 40 37.00 5.33 9.58
CA LYS A 40 37.33 4.19 8.72
C LYS A 40 37.82 2.98 9.51
N THR A 41 38.80 3.17 10.40
CA THR A 41 39.36 2.09 11.24
C THR A 41 38.31 1.48 12.17
N SER A 42 37.42 2.31 12.70
CA SER A 42 36.34 1.89 13.59
C SER A 42 35.08 1.40 12.85
N LYS A 43 35.08 1.35 11.51
CA LYS A 43 33.93 0.97 10.67
C LYS A 43 32.68 1.86 10.90
N PHE A 44 32.89 3.13 11.25
CA PHE A 44 31.84 4.13 11.37
C PHE A 44 31.78 5.03 10.14
N ASP A 45 30.57 5.39 9.74
CA ASP A 45 30.35 6.44 8.76
C ASP A 45 30.74 7.80 9.33
N SER A 46 31.57 8.55 8.60
CA SER A 46 31.89 9.92 8.97
C SER A 46 30.62 10.78 8.97
N MET A 47 30.34 11.43 10.09
CA MET A 47 29.24 12.38 10.25
C MET A 47 29.70 13.84 10.10
N LEU A 48 30.89 14.08 9.55
CA LEU A 48 31.33 15.44 9.25
C LEU A 48 30.40 16.06 8.20
N PRO A 49 30.07 17.36 8.34
CA PRO A 49 29.15 18.05 7.43
C PRO A 49 29.50 17.90 5.94
N GLY A 50 30.79 17.98 5.58
CA GLY A 50 31.29 17.77 4.22
C GLY A 50 31.01 16.36 3.71
N ASP A 51 31.39 15.33 4.46
CA ASP A 51 31.17 13.92 4.08
C ASP A 51 29.67 13.59 3.92
N VAL A 52 28.82 14.15 4.79
CA VAL A 52 27.36 14.02 4.68
C VAL A 52 26.83 14.71 3.42
N LYS A 53 27.35 15.90 3.09
CA LYS A 53 26.97 16.64 1.88
C LYS A 53 27.36 15.88 0.63
N ASP A 54 28.57 15.32 0.58
CA ASP A 54 29.07 14.54 -0.54
C ASP A 54 28.28 13.25 -0.74
N ARG A 55 27.93 12.56 0.35
CA ARG A 55 27.05 11.38 0.31
C ARG A 55 25.67 11.73 -0.24
N LYS A 56 25.08 12.84 0.19
CA LYS A 56 23.79 13.32 -0.34
C LYS A 56 23.89 13.67 -1.83
N ALA A 57 24.95 14.35 -2.26
CA ALA A 57 25.17 14.67 -3.67
C ALA A 57 25.32 13.40 -4.52
N LYS A 58 26.06 12.40 -4.04
CA LYS A 58 26.21 11.09 -4.70
C LYS A 58 24.89 10.34 -4.80
N ALA A 59 24.09 10.32 -3.72
CA ALA A 59 22.75 9.71 -3.73
C ALA A 59 21.80 10.42 -4.71
N MET A 60 21.86 11.75 -4.78
CA MET A 60 21.04 12.54 -5.71
C MET A 60 21.38 12.25 -7.17
N ARG A 61 22.67 12.04 -7.50
CA ARG A 61 23.09 11.58 -8.84
C ARG A 61 22.62 10.16 -9.14
N ALA A 62 22.63 9.26 -8.16
CA ALA A 62 22.12 7.91 -8.32
C ALA A 62 20.60 7.87 -8.56
N GLN A 63 19.83 8.78 -7.94
CA GLN A 63 18.38 8.87 -8.11
C GLN A 63 17.97 9.22 -9.56
N GLN A 64 18.78 9.99 -10.31
CA GLN A 64 18.49 10.33 -11.71
C GLN A 64 18.44 9.09 -12.62
N VAL A 65 19.06 7.98 -12.22
CA VAL A 65 19.08 6.72 -13.00
C VAL A 65 17.76 5.97 -12.92
N ILE A 66 16.91 6.24 -11.93
CA ILE A 66 15.60 5.55 -11.78
C ILE A 66 14.67 5.86 -12.96
N ASN A 67 14.77 7.06 -13.55
CA ASN A 67 13.98 7.42 -14.73
C ASN A 67 14.30 6.56 -15.96
N SER A 68 15.49 5.95 -16.05
CA SER A 68 15.86 5.10 -17.18
C SER A 68 15.13 3.75 -17.21
N HIS A 69 14.58 3.31 -16.06
CA HIS A 69 13.83 2.06 -15.93
C HIS A 69 12.32 2.25 -15.81
N LEU A 70 11.83 3.50 -15.87
CA LEU A 70 10.41 3.77 -15.93
C LEU A 70 9.92 3.55 -17.37
N THR A 71 9.51 2.32 -17.67
CA THR A 71 8.76 2.06 -18.89
C THR A 71 7.42 2.78 -18.81
N GLU A 72 7.11 3.62 -19.80
CA GLU A 72 5.78 4.21 -19.96
C GLU A 72 4.74 3.08 -19.95
N ARG A 73 3.95 3.01 -18.89
CA ARG A 73 2.82 2.10 -18.84
C ARG A 73 1.86 2.58 -19.91
N LYS A 74 1.69 1.80 -20.99
CA LYS A 74 0.64 2.02 -21.99
C LYS A 74 -0.63 2.37 -21.22
N LEU A 75 -1.09 3.61 -21.33
CA LEU A 75 -2.33 4.06 -20.74
C LEU A 75 -3.38 3.11 -21.25
N ALA A 76 -3.82 2.18 -20.39
CA ALA A 76 -4.94 1.32 -20.71
C ALA A 76 -6.07 2.24 -21.17
N GLU A 77 -6.62 1.90 -22.33
CA GLU A 77 -7.74 2.56 -23.00
C GLU A 77 -8.61 3.32 -21.99
N ARG A 78 -8.60 4.65 -22.08
CA ARG A 78 -9.20 5.53 -21.07
C ARG A 78 -10.65 5.12 -20.86
N VAL A 79 -10.92 4.48 -19.72
CA VAL A 79 -12.28 4.23 -19.23
C VAL A 79 -12.97 5.58 -19.17
N VAL A 80 -14.09 5.73 -19.89
CA VAL A 80 -14.89 6.96 -19.89
C VAL A 80 -15.16 7.34 -18.43
N PRO A 81 -14.77 8.54 -17.98
CA PRO A 81 -14.98 8.96 -16.61
C PRO A 81 -16.48 8.87 -16.26
N TYR A 82 -16.77 8.41 -15.05
CA TYR A 82 -18.14 8.33 -14.57
C TYR A 82 -18.81 9.72 -14.61
N SER A 83 -20.04 9.77 -15.10
CA SER A 83 -20.92 10.94 -15.02
C SER A 83 -22.34 10.46 -14.74
N ASP A 84 -23.04 11.09 -13.80
CA ASP A 84 -24.43 10.75 -13.47
C ASP A 84 -25.36 10.81 -14.68
N LYS A 85 -25.11 11.74 -15.61
CA LYS A 85 -25.90 11.88 -16.83
C LYS A 85 -25.70 10.66 -17.74
N LEU A 86 -24.45 10.26 -17.97
CA LEU A 86 -24.13 9.07 -18.78
C LEU A 86 -24.68 7.80 -18.15
N PHE A 87 -24.55 7.65 -16.84
CA PHE A 87 -25.09 6.49 -16.13
C PHE A 87 -26.62 6.42 -16.23
N LYS A 88 -27.32 7.54 -16.04
CA LYS A 88 -28.78 7.59 -16.18
C LYS A 88 -29.22 7.22 -17.60
N THR A 89 -28.58 7.76 -18.63
CA THR A 89 -28.89 7.42 -20.02
C THR A 89 -28.67 5.94 -20.29
N ALA A 90 -27.52 5.39 -19.90
CA ALA A 90 -27.21 3.97 -20.08
C ALA A 90 -28.18 3.05 -19.32
N ALA A 91 -28.61 3.44 -18.11
CA ALA A 91 -29.59 2.68 -17.34
C ALA A 91 -30.98 2.66 -18.00
N VAL A 92 -31.43 3.81 -18.54
CA VAL A 92 -32.71 3.88 -19.28
C VAL A 92 -32.66 3.07 -20.57
N GLU A 93 -31.58 3.19 -21.35
CA GLU A 93 -31.38 2.38 -22.56
C GLU A 93 -31.37 0.89 -22.24
N TRP A 94 -30.71 0.49 -21.14
CA TRP A 94 -30.70 -0.89 -20.68
C TRP A 94 -32.10 -1.40 -20.32
N LEU A 95 -32.92 -0.61 -19.61
CA LEU A 95 -34.31 -0.98 -19.28
C LEU A 95 -35.14 -1.21 -20.54
N ILE A 96 -35.07 -0.30 -21.53
CA ILE A 96 -35.80 -0.39 -22.80
C ILE A 96 -35.34 -1.62 -23.60
N ALA A 97 -34.03 -1.82 -23.73
CA ALA A 97 -33.47 -2.90 -24.53
C ALA A 97 -33.77 -4.30 -23.97
N THR A 98 -34.00 -4.42 -22.65
CA THR A 98 -34.21 -5.70 -21.97
C THR A 98 -35.61 -5.89 -21.42
N ASP A 99 -36.52 -4.95 -21.73
CA ASP A 99 -37.92 -4.92 -21.29
C ASP A 99 -38.06 -5.15 -19.78
N GLN A 100 -37.22 -4.47 -19.00
CA GLN A 100 -37.19 -4.60 -17.54
C GLN A 100 -38.12 -3.58 -16.89
N PRO A 101 -38.81 -3.94 -15.78
CA PRO A 101 -39.61 -2.99 -15.04
C PRO A 101 -38.73 -1.90 -14.42
N ILE A 102 -39.28 -0.68 -14.29
CA ILE A 102 -38.58 0.46 -13.68
C ILE A 102 -38.08 0.14 -12.26
N GLN A 103 -38.84 -0.69 -11.53
CA GLN A 103 -38.50 -1.18 -10.18
C GLN A 103 -37.18 -1.97 -10.13
N ALA A 104 -36.66 -2.47 -11.26
CA ALA A 104 -35.38 -3.17 -11.29
C ALA A 104 -34.21 -2.31 -10.81
N LEU A 105 -34.27 -0.97 -11.02
CA LEU A 105 -33.25 -0.03 -10.55
C LEU A 105 -33.29 0.20 -9.03
N GLU A 106 -34.46 0.01 -8.41
CA GLU A 106 -34.66 0.18 -6.96
C GLU A 106 -34.24 -1.07 -6.17
N HIS A 107 -34.08 -2.20 -6.85
CA HIS A 107 -33.78 -3.46 -6.20
C HIS A 107 -32.40 -3.43 -5.49
N PRO A 108 -32.30 -3.78 -4.19
CA PRO A 108 -31.06 -3.64 -3.44
C PRO A 108 -29.91 -4.45 -4.03
N LYS A 109 -30.19 -5.62 -4.63
CA LYS A 109 -29.15 -6.42 -5.32
C LYS A 109 -28.61 -5.78 -6.59
N PHE A 110 -29.41 -4.95 -7.27
CA PHE A 110 -28.92 -4.18 -8.41
C PHE A 110 -27.91 -3.13 -7.92
N LYS A 111 -28.24 -2.40 -6.86
CA LYS A 111 -27.33 -1.43 -6.23
C LYS A 111 -26.03 -2.08 -5.75
N GLU A 112 -26.12 -3.21 -5.03
CA GLU A 112 -24.94 -3.98 -4.60
C GLU A 112 -24.04 -4.38 -5.79
N MET A 113 -24.63 -4.79 -6.91
CA MET A 113 -23.89 -5.15 -8.12
C MET A 113 -23.12 -3.94 -8.70
N ILE A 114 -23.76 -2.77 -8.77
CA ILE A 114 -23.12 -1.53 -9.24
C ILE A 114 -22.00 -1.09 -8.27
N ASP A 115 -22.22 -1.17 -6.96
CA ASP A 115 -21.22 -0.80 -5.95
C ASP A 115 -19.97 -1.70 -6.02
N VAL A 116 -20.14 -2.99 -6.37
CA VAL A 116 -19.03 -3.92 -6.61
C VAL A 116 -18.34 -3.60 -7.93
N ALA A 117 -19.10 -3.31 -8.99
CA ALA A 117 -18.57 -2.95 -10.30
C ALA A 117 -17.76 -1.64 -10.28
N ALA A 118 -18.22 -0.62 -9.56
CA ALA A 118 -17.56 0.67 -9.43
C ALA A 118 -16.20 0.59 -8.72
N ARG A 119 -15.98 -0.45 -7.91
CA ARG A 119 -14.71 -0.73 -7.23
C ARG A 119 -13.69 -1.48 -8.10
N ALA A 120 -14.09 -1.97 -9.28
CA ALA A 120 -13.20 -2.73 -10.15
C ALA A 120 -12.17 -1.83 -10.85
N THR A 121 -10.88 -2.09 -10.66
CA THR A 121 -9.79 -1.32 -11.27
C THR A 121 -9.49 -1.71 -12.71
N ASN A 122 -9.81 -2.94 -13.11
CA ASN A 122 -9.47 -3.52 -14.41
C ASN A 122 -10.73 -3.81 -15.26
N GLY A 123 -11.79 -3.04 -15.05
CA GLY A 123 -13.11 -3.29 -15.64
C GLY A 123 -13.81 -4.51 -15.03
N VAL A 124 -15.03 -4.78 -15.51
CA VAL A 124 -15.90 -5.84 -14.99
C VAL A 124 -16.05 -6.93 -16.04
N LYS A 125 -15.78 -8.19 -15.67
CA LYS A 125 -16.00 -9.35 -16.53
C LYS A 125 -17.41 -9.89 -16.31
N ILE A 126 -18.31 -9.64 -17.26
CA ILE A 126 -19.68 -10.14 -17.20
C ILE A 126 -19.69 -11.64 -17.55
N PRO A 127 -20.21 -12.53 -16.68
CA PRO A 127 -20.27 -13.95 -16.98
C PRO A 127 -21.27 -14.25 -18.11
N GLY A 128 -20.88 -15.16 -19.01
CA GLY A 128 -21.77 -15.60 -20.10
C GLY A 128 -22.93 -16.47 -19.60
N ARG A 129 -24.00 -16.59 -20.41
CA ARG A 129 -25.25 -17.30 -20.07
C ARG A 129 -25.03 -18.69 -19.46
N LYS A 130 -24.14 -19.51 -20.04
CA LYS A 130 -23.84 -20.87 -19.56
C LYS A 130 -23.20 -20.85 -18.17
N ALA A 131 -22.24 -19.96 -17.95
CA ALA A 131 -21.56 -19.79 -16.66
C ALA A 131 -22.55 -19.29 -15.59
N THR A 132 -23.37 -18.29 -15.92
CA THR A 132 -24.41 -17.76 -15.04
C THR A 132 -25.42 -18.85 -14.64
N ARG A 133 -25.92 -19.64 -15.60
CA ARG A 133 -26.85 -20.75 -15.31
C ARG A 133 -26.20 -21.81 -14.41
N ALA A 134 -24.96 -22.20 -14.69
CA ALA A 134 -24.22 -23.15 -13.86
C ALA A 134 -24.04 -22.61 -12.43
N GLN A 135 -23.75 -21.33 -12.30
CA GLN A 135 -23.59 -20.67 -11.00
C GLN A 135 -24.89 -20.68 -10.19
N ILE A 136 -26.02 -20.36 -10.82
CA ILE A 136 -27.33 -20.39 -10.18
C ILE A 136 -27.63 -21.82 -9.68
N MET A 137 -27.49 -22.83 -10.54
CA MET A 137 -27.71 -24.23 -10.16
C MET A 137 -26.81 -24.66 -8.99
N ARG A 138 -25.55 -24.21 -8.99
CA ARG A 138 -24.61 -24.49 -7.90
C ARG A 138 -25.06 -23.86 -6.58
N MET A 139 -25.49 -22.59 -6.59
CA MET A 139 -26.00 -21.91 -5.40
C MET A 139 -27.23 -22.63 -4.83
N PHE A 140 -28.17 -23.02 -5.69
CA PHE A 140 -29.33 -23.81 -5.27
C PHE A 140 -28.95 -25.15 -4.63
N LYS A 141 -28.04 -25.91 -5.27
CA LYS A 141 -27.55 -27.17 -4.70
C LYS A 141 -26.93 -26.97 -3.32
N ASN A 142 -26.09 -25.95 -3.16
CA ASN A 142 -25.45 -25.65 -1.87
C ASN A 142 -26.49 -25.30 -0.79
N HIS A 143 -27.50 -24.51 -1.13
CA HIS A 143 -28.59 -24.19 -0.20
C HIS A 143 -29.36 -25.45 0.22
N LEU A 144 -29.69 -26.33 -0.72
CA LEU A 144 -30.38 -27.60 -0.43
C LEU A 144 -29.52 -28.55 0.42
N THR A 145 -28.22 -28.64 0.15
CA THR A 145 -27.29 -29.44 0.96
C THR A 145 -27.18 -28.90 2.39
N LYS A 146 -27.08 -27.57 2.54
CA LYS A 146 -27.05 -26.93 3.87
C LYS A 146 -28.36 -27.17 4.62
N LEU A 147 -29.49 -27.01 3.93
CA LEU A 147 -30.81 -27.28 4.51
C LEU A 147 -30.95 -28.75 4.93
N LYS A 148 -30.51 -29.70 4.09
CA LYS A 148 -30.49 -31.12 4.44
C LYS A 148 -29.65 -31.38 5.68
N ALA A 149 -28.47 -30.77 5.78
CA ALA A 149 -27.60 -30.92 6.96
C ALA A 149 -28.25 -30.37 8.24
N THR A 150 -28.92 -29.21 8.15
CA THR A 150 -29.62 -28.62 9.30
C THR A 150 -30.88 -29.38 9.68
N LEU A 151 -31.54 -30.05 8.73
CA LEU A 151 -32.75 -30.86 8.99
C LEU A 151 -32.43 -32.29 9.38
N ASN A 152 -31.22 -32.79 9.10
CA ASN A 152 -30.67 -34.04 9.64
C ASN A 152 -30.32 -33.92 11.14
N VAL A 153 -31.09 -33.13 11.90
CA VAL A 153 -31.19 -33.30 13.34
C VAL A 153 -31.76 -34.71 13.53
N CYS A 154 -30.93 -35.56 14.11
CA CYS A 154 -31.10 -37.00 14.17
C CYS A 154 -32.51 -37.38 14.62
N LEU A 155 -33.15 -38.33 13.93
CA LEU A 155 -34.39 -38.97 14.38
C LEU A 155 -34.27 -39.49 15.83
N CYS A 156 -33.05 -39.79 16.29
CA CYS A 156 -32.77 -40.13 17.68
C CYS A 156 -33.06 -39.02 18.69
N VAL A 157 -32.96 -37.73 18.33
CA VAL A 157 -33.30 -36.63 19.26
C VAL A 157 -34.82 -36.48 19.39
N LEU A 158 -35.56 -36.73 18.31
CA LEU A 158 -37.04 -36.70 18.34
C LEU A 158 -37.65 -37.93 19.04
N LEU A 159 -37.02 -39.11 18.95
CA LEU A 159 -37.48 -40.31 19.65
C LEU A 159 -37.20 -40.26 21.16
N LEU A 160 -36.16 -39.56 21.62
CA LEU A 160 -35.89 -39.39 23.04
C LEU A 160 -36.80 -38.34 23.73
N SER A 161 -37.42 -37.44 22.97
CA SER A 161 -38.37 -36.45 23.52
C SER A 161 -39.82 -36.94 23.62
N VAL A 162 -40.15 -38.14 23.10
CA VAL A 162 -41.50 -38.73 23.17
C VAL A 162 -41.62 -39.80 24.28
N PHE A 163 -40.51 -40.15 24.93
CA PHE A 163 -40.44 -41.15 26.01
C PHE A 163 -40.15 -40.55 27.41
N VAL A 164 -40.44 -39.26 27.62
CA VAL A 164 -40.46 -38.62 28.94
C VAL A 164 -41.86 -38.10 29.24
#